data_AF-A0A4R3XPG0-F1
#
_entry.id   AF-A0A4R3XPG0-F1
#
_cell.length_a   1.000
_cell.length_b   1.000
_cell.length_c   1.000
_cell.angle_alpha   90.00
_cell.angle_beta   90.00
_cell.angle_gamma   90.00
#
_symmetry.space_group_name_H-M   'P 1'
#
loop_
_entity.id
_entity.type
_entity.pdbx_description
1 polymer ?
#
loop_
_entity_poly.entity_id
_entity_poly.type
_entity_poly.pdbx_seq_one_letter_code
_entity_poly.pdbx_strand_id
1 'polypeptide(L)' 'MRLFECGTLVPGCQWHTRAEEDAEVVRRAVEHMRTAHGEETIRENMIENIKARIRNDDSAAAA' A
#
# COMPACT_ATOMS: atom_id res chain seq x y z
N MET A 1 9.09 -0.68 10.27
CA MET A 1 7.79 -0.04 9.90
C MET A 1 7.40 -0.55 8.53
N ARG A 2 6.12 -0.60 8.17
CA ARG A 2 5.66 -1.09 6.86
C ARG A 2 5.37 0.08 5.93
N LEU A 3 5.94 0.07 4.73
CA LEU A 3 5.80 1.09 3.69
C LEU A 3 5.15 0.47 2.45
N PHE A 4 4.21 1.20 1.85
CA PHE A 4 3.65 0.88 0.54
C PHE A 4 3.63 2.11 -0.35
N GLU A 5 3.99 1.91 -1.61
CA GLU A 5 4.02 2.95 -2.64
C GLU A 5 3.11 2.54 -3.78
N CYS A 6 2.02 3.28 -4.01
CA CYS A 6 1.05 2.97 -5.05
C CYS A 6 1.68 3.00 -6.43
N GLY A 7 2.70 3.84 -6.67
CA GLY A 7 3.45 3.89 -7.93
C GLY A 7 4.08 2.55 -8.36
N THR A 8 4.30 1.62 -7.42
CA THR A 8 4.80 0.27 -7.71
C THR A 8 3.72 -0.69 -8.22
N LEU A 9 2.45 -0.31 -8.09
CA LEU A 9 1.27 -1.04 -8.54
C LEU A 9 0.58 -0.32 -9.71
N VAL A 10 0.33 0.98 -9.57
CA VAL A 10 -0.33 1.85 -10.55
C VAL A 10 0.70 2.86 -11.08
N PRO A 11 1.22 2.68 -12.30
CA PRO A 11 2.19 3.60 -12.89
C PRO A 11 1.65 5.04 -12.92
N GLY A 12 2.46 5.99 -12.44
CA GLY A 12 2.11 7.41 -12.39
C GLY A 12 1.41 7.87 -11.11
N CYS A 13 1.08 6.95 -10.18
CA CYS A 13 0.61 7.32 -8.85
C CYS A 13 1.78 7.64 -7.92
N GLN A 14 1.72 8.79 -7.24
CA GLN A 14 2.74 9.25 -6.28
C GLN A 14 2.34 8.98 -4.82
N TRP A 15 1.18 8.36 -4.60
CA TRP A 15 0.68 8.12 -3.25
C TRP A 15 1.47 7.02 -2.55
N HIS A 16 1.79 7.24 -1.28
CA HIS A 16 2.48 6.29 -0.43
C HIS A 16 1.93 6.35 1.00
N THR A 17 2.00 5.24 1.73
CA THR A 17 1.57 5.16 3.14
C THR A 17 2.54 4.33 3.95
N ARG A 18 2.65 4.64 5.24
CA ARG A 18 3.39 3.85 6.22
C ARG A 18 2.56 3.57 7.47
N ALA A 19 2.72 2.38 8.04
CA ALA A 19 2.11 1.98 9.31
C ALA A 19 2.96 0.92 10.01
N GLU A 20 2.62 0.59 11.26
CA GLU A 20 3.32 -0.47 12.01
C GLU A 20 2.97 -1.86 11.50
N GLU A 21 1.73 -2.05 11.05
CA GLU A 21 1.19 -3.34 10.60
C GLU A 21 0.79 -3.33 9.13
N ASP A 22 1.01 -4.46 8.45
CA ASP A 22 0.60 -4.68 7.06
C ASP A 22 -0.91 -4.48 6.88
N ALA A 23 -1.72 -4.90 7.86
CA ALA A 23 -3.17 -4.78 7.79
C ALA A 23 -3.63 -3.33 7.62
N GLU A 24 -3.00 -2.40 8.36
CA GLU A 24 -3.28 -0.97 8.26
C GLU A 24 -2.80 -0.41 6.91
N VAL A 25 -1.63 -0.84 6.43
CA VAL A 25 -1.13 -0.45 5.10
C VAL A 25 -2.09 -0.90 4.00
N VAL A 26 -2.53 -2.16 4.03
CA VAL A 26 -3.48 -2.73 3.06
C VAL A 26 -4.80 -1.97 3.10
N ARG A 27 -5.34 -1.70 4.29
CA ARG A 27 -6.59 -0.94 4.46
C ARG A 27 -6.51 0.43 3.78
N ARG A 28 -5.45 1.19 4.05
CA ARG A 28 -5.25 2.54 3.47
C ARG A 28 -5.04 2.47 1.95
N ALA A 29 -4.26 1.49 1.48
CA ALA A 29 -4.05 1.29 0.05
C ALA A 29 -5.37 0.97 -0.68
N VAL A 30 -6.21 0.11 -0.11
CA VAL A 30 -7.52 -0.23 -0.68
C VAL A 30 -8.47 0.97 -0.70
N GLU A 31 -8.49 1.77 0.35
CA GLU A 31 -9.28 3.01 0.40
C GLU A 31 -8.81 4.01 -0.67
N HIS A 32 -7.50 4.16 -0.84
CA HIS A 32 -6.92 4.97 -1.91
C HIS A 32 -7.33 4.46 -3.30
N MET A 33 -7.27 3.15 -3.56
CA MET A 33 -7.73 2.58 -4.83
C MET A 33 -9.19 2.93 -5.15
N ARG A 34 -10.07 2.87 -4.15
CA ARG A 34 -11.49 3.23 -4.31
C ARG A 34 -11.69 4.71 -4.63
N THR A 35 -10.94 5.58 -3.96
CA THR A 35 -11.18 7.03 -4.00
C THR A 35 -10.40 7.74 -5.12
N ALA A 36 -9.15 7.36 -5.35
CA ALA A 36 -8.26 8.02 -6.32
C ALA A 36 -8.28 7.35 -7.69
N HIS A 37 -8.50 6.04 -7.75
CA HIS A 37 -8.51 5.26 -8.99
C HIS A 37 -9.91 4.85 -9.44
N GLY A 38 -10.95 5.10 -8.63
CA GLY A 38 -12.32 4.71 -8.93
C GLY A 38 -12.54 3.20 -8.91
N GLU A 39 -11.69 2.47 -8.17
CA GLU A 39 -11.72 1.02 -8.15
C GLU A 39 -12.91 0.52 -7.29
N GLU A 40 -14.07 0.29 -7.91
CA GLU A 40 -15.30 -0.08 -7.21
C GLU A 40 -15.27 -1.49 -6.62
N THR A 41 -14.56 -2.42 -7.28
CA THR A 41 -14.44 -3.83 -6.85
C THR A 41 -12.99 -4.20 -6.62
N ILE A 42 -12.65 -4.43 -5.35
CA ILE A 42 -11.32 -4.83 -4.93
C ILE A 42 -11.26 -6.35 -4.88
N ARG A 43 -10.61 -6.95 -5.89
CA ARG A 43 -10.44 -8.41 -5.96
C ARG A 43 -9.35 -8.86 -5.00
N GLU A 44 -9.46 -10.11 -4.54
CA GLU A 44 -8.48 -10.72 -3.63
C GLU A 44 -7.05 -10.70 -4.22
N ASN A 45 -6.92 -10.95 -5.52
CA ASN A 45 -5.64 -10.83 -6.23
C ASN A 45 -5.02 -9.42 -6.13
N MET A 46 -5.82 -8.36 -6.09
CA MET A 46 -5.32 -7.00 -5.92
C MET A 46 -4.78 -6.79 -4.50
N ILE A 47 -5.45 -7.34 -3.49
CA ILE A 47 -4.99 -7.33 -2.10
C ILE A 47 -3.65 -8.06 -1.98
N GLU A 48 -3.52 -9.23 -2.60
CA GLU A 48 -2.26 -9.99 -2.61
C GLU A 48 -1.14 -9.20 -3.33
N ASN A 49 -1.47 -8.51 -4.43
CA ASN A 49 -0.52 -7.64 -5.12
C ASN A 49 -0.06 -6.45 -4.26
N ILE A 50 -0.97 -5.86 -3.47
CA ILE A 50 -0.65 -4.79 -2.52
C ILE A 50 0.29 -5.35 -1.44
N LYS A 51 -0.06 -6.46 -0.80
CA LYS A 51 0.75 -7.12 0.25
C LYS A 51 2.16 -7.45 -0.24
N ALA A 52 2.29 -8.01 -1.45
CA ALA A 52 3.59 -8.36 -2.04
C ALA A 52 4.51 -7.15 -2.27
N ARG A 53 3.95 -5.94 -2.33
CA ARG A 53 4.66 -4.67 -2.54
C ARG A 53 4.89 -3.90 -1.25
N ILE A 54 4.37 -4.37 -0.11
CA ILE A 54 4.69 -3.78 1.20
C ILE A 54 6.16 -4.10 1.51
N ARG A 55 6.93 -3.06 1.81
CA ARG A 55 8.34 -3.17 2.23
C ARG A 55 8.46 -2.93 3.73
N ASN A 56 9.41 -3.62 4.34
CA ASN A 56 9.81 -3.27 5.69
C ASN A 56 10.79 -2.10 5.59
N ASP A 57 10.32 -0.93 5.99
CA ASP A 57 11.13 0.25 6.25
C ASP A 57 11.74 0.08 7.64
N ASP A 58 12.95 -0.49 7.68
CA ASP A 58 13.76 -0.68 8.89
C ASP A 58 14.48 0.62 9.32
N SER A 59 14.08 1.75 8.75
CA SER A 59 14.64 3.09 9.01
C SER A 59 14.42 3.63 10.44
N ALA A 60 13.92 2.80 11.36
CA ALA A 60 13.72 3.14 12.78
C ALA A 60 14.72 2.44 13.73
N ALA A 61 15.71 1.68 13.24
CA ALA A 61 16.67 0.95 14.08
C ALA A 61 18.12 1.48 14.05
N ALA A 62 18.35 2.70 13.53
CA ALA A 62 19.65 3.36 13.56
C ALA A 62 19.56 4.74 14.25
N ALA A 63 19.44 4.74 15.57
CA ALA A 63 19.67 5.90 16.43
C ALA A 63 20.27 5.44 17.77
#